data_AF-Q21Q65-F1
#
_entry.id   AF-Q21Q65-F1
#
_cell.length_a   1.000
_cell.length_b   1.000
_cell.length_c   1.000
_cell.angle_alpha   90.00
_cell.angle_beta   90.00
_cell.angle_gamma   90.00
#
_symmetry.space_group_name_H-M   'P 1'
#
loop_
_entity.id
_entity.type
_entity.pdbx_description
1 polymer ?
#
loop_
_entity_poly.entity_id
_entity_poly.type
_entity_poly.pdbx_seq_one_letter_code
_entity_poly.pdbx_strand_id
1 'polypeptide(L)'
;MSASMILKESSDIRDGFARAFSDGISPSALTFDMAANTGLFQPSRGYAVQQTAPIRAMDPTGTPANFVWTYNKLVKINGIGIDAIDDSVISIGDLTGDVCRSINNMLYNTDVSATPMNGVGSLADFAGAGAIDMSSNLPGRDGKTDLCVTTSDGKYVYFKVVVEK
;
A
#
# COMPACT_ATOMS: atom_id res chain seq x y z
N MET A 1 12.53 12.66 6.42
CA MET A 1 11.99 13.37 5.23
C MET A 1 11.37 12.41 4.21
N SER A 2 11.93 11.23 3.97
CA SER A 2 11.36 10.29 2.98
C SER A 2 10.07 9.60 3.45
N ALA A 3 9.95 9.22 4.73
CA ALA A 3 8.74 8.60 5.29
C ALA A 3 7.48 9.48 5.19
N SER A 4 7.59 10.77 5.52
CA SER A 4 6.48 11.74 5.39
C SER A 4 6.00 11.91 3.95
N MET A 5 6.89 11.76 2.96
CA MET A 5 6.53 11.83 1.54
C MET A 5 5.73 10.60 1.13
N ILE A 6 6.14 9.39 1.52
CA ILE A 6 5.38 8.15 1.28
C ILE A 6 3.97 8.25 1.88
N LEU A 7 3.85 8.72 3.11
CA LEU A 7 2.55 8.90 3.77
C LEU A 7 1.65 9.91 3.03
N LYS A 8 2.23 11.01 2.54
CA LYS A 8 1.50 11.99 1.74
C LYS A 8 1.04 11.40 0.41
N GLU A 9 1.95 10.80 -0.36
CA GLU A 9 1.64 10.19 -1.66
C GLU A 9 0.53 9.14 -1.54
N SER A 10 0.61 8.28 -0.51
CA SER A 10 -0.42 7.27 -0.26
C SER A 10 -1.80 7.89 0.02
N SER A 11 -1.84 9.04 0.69
CA SER A 11 -3.08 9.73 1.02
C SER A 11 -3.65 10.42 -0.23
N ASP A 12 -2.80 11.07 -1.03
CA ASP A 12 -3.20 11.69 -2.29
C ASP A 12 -3.77 10.64 -3.28
N ILE A 13 -3.19 9.45 -3.33
CA ILE A 13 -3.69 8.32 -4.13
C ILE A 13 -5.03 7.82 -3.58
N ARG A 14 -5.14 7.58 -2.27
CA ARG A 14 -6.39 7.15 -1.61
C ARG A 14 -7.53 8.14 -1.88
N ASP A 15 -7.26 9.43 -1.80
CA ASP A 15 -8.26 10.47 -2.11
C ASP A 15 -8.68 10.43 -3.58
N GLY A 16 -7.79 10.01 -4.48
CA GLY A 16 -8.14 9.70 -5.86
C GLY A 16 -9.09 8.52 -6.00
N PHE A 17 -8.85 7.43 -5.26
CA PHE A 17 -9.80 6.31 -5.22
C PHE A 17 -11.17 6.77 -4.73
N ALA A 18 -11.23 7.56 -3.64
CA ALA A 18 -12.48 8.09 -3.12
C ALA A 18 -13.24 8.94 -4.15
N ARG A 19 -12.54 9.78 -4.92
CA ARG A 19 -13.13 10.55 -6.03
C ARG A 19 -13.66 9.65 -7.15
N ALA A 20 -12.88 8.63 -7.56
CA ALA A 20 -13.30 7.69 -8.59
C ALA A 20 -14.56 6.90 -8.19
N PHE A 21 -14.67 6.51 -6.91
CA PHE A 21 -15.85 5.84 -6.38
C PHE A 21 -17.05 6.79 -6.27
N SER A 22 -16.83 8.06 -5.91
CA SER A 22 -17.88 9.08 -5.93
C SER A 22 -18.43 9.32 -7.34
N ASP A 23 -17.63 9.11 -8.38
CA ASP A 23 -18.04 9.18 -9.78
C ASP A 23 -18.77 7.91 -10.26
N GLY A 24 -18.93 6.90 -9.41
CA GLY A 24 -19.67 5.66 -9.68
C GLY A 24 -18.84 4.53 -10.28
N ILE A 25 -17.51 4.64 -10.34
CA ILE A 25 -16.63 3.55 -10.77
C ILE A 25 -16.59 2.50 -9.65
N SER A 26 -16.85 1.24 -9.95
CA SER A 26 -16.74 0.19 -8.94
C SER A 26 -15.26 -0.12 -8.62
N PRO A 27 -14.94 -0.54 -7.38
CA PRO A 27 -13.60 -1.02 -7.03
C PRO A 27 -13.07 -2.13 -7.96
N SER A 28 -13.96 -2.99 -8.44
CA SER A 28 -13.62 -4.06 -9.38
C SER A 28 -13.24 -3.54 -10.76
N ALA A 29 -13.88 -2.48 -11.25
CA ALA A 29 -13.65 -1.91 -12.58
C ALA A 29 -12.49 -0.92 -12.63
N LEU A 30 -12.10 -0.33 -11.49
CA LEU A 30 -11.03 0.65 -11.42
C LEU A 30 -9.66 0.03 -11.76
N THR A 31 -8.90 0.70 -12.64
CA THR A 31 -7.56 0.31 -13.06
C THR A 31 -6.53 1.32 -12.56
N PHE A 32 -5.33 0.84 -12.22
CA PHE A 32 -4.25 1.68 -11.70
C PHE A 32 -3.35 2.19 -12.84
N ASP A 33 -3.97 2.88 -13.80
CA ASP A 33 -3.35 3.31 -15.04
C ASP A 33 -4.02 4.59 -15.58
N MET A 34 -3.69 4.94 -16.83
CA MET A 34 -4.29 6.07 -17.56
C MET A 34 -5.46 5.66 -18.47
N ALA A 35 -6.05 4.47 -18.29
CA ALA A 35 -7.13 3.99 -19.14
C ALA A 35 -8.33 4.95 -19.11
N ALA A 36 -9.01 5.10 -20.24
CA ALA A 36 -10.19 5.95 -20.32
C ALA A 36 -11.34 5.34 -19.50
N ASN A 37 -12.03 6.17 -18.72
CA ASN A 37 -13.22 5.87 -17.91
C ASN A 37 -12.98 4.98 -16.68
N THR A 38 -11.88 4.24 -16.60
CA THR A 38 -11.57 3.34 -15.47
C THR A 38 -10.23 3.62 -14.82
N GLY A 39 -9.34 4.39 -15.47
CA GLY A 39 -8.00 4.66 -14.98
C GLY A 39 -7.97 5.71 -13.88
N LEU A 40 -7.32 5.38 -12.76
CA LEU A 40 -7.12 6.30 -11.65
C LEU A 40 -6.30 7.54 -12.05
N PHE A 41 -5.40 7.42 -13.02
CA PHE A 41 -4.51 8.51 -13.45
C PHE A 41 -4.99 9.18 -14.74
N GLN A 42 -6.27 9.02 -15.10
CA GLN A 42 -6.81 9.63 -16.31
C GLN A 42 -6.79 11.17 -16.22
N PRO A 43 -6.12 11.88 -17.16
CA PRO A 43 -5.96 13.34 -17.08
C PRO A 43 -7.28 14.12 -17.14
N SER A 44 -8.28 13.59 -17.85
CA SER A 44 -9.57 14.27 -18.05
C SER A 44 -10.51 14.18 -16.83
N ARG A 45 -10.22 13.32 -15.86
CA ARG A 45 -11.02 13.15 -14.64
C ARG A 45 -10.35 13.73 -13.40
N GLY A 46 -9.01 13.76 -13.38
CA GLY A 46 -8.24 14.38 -12.29
C GLY A 46 -8.38 13.67 -10.95
N TYR A 47 -8.57 12.34 -10.94
CA TYR A 47 -8.74 11.57 -9.70
C TYR A 47 -7.45 11.52 -8.88
N ALA A 48 -6.34 11.05 -9.46
CA ALA A 48 -5.02 11.12 -8.85
C ALA A 48 -3.95 11.43 -9.91
N VAL A 49 -2.74 11.72 -9.42
CA VAL A 49 -1.54 11.84 -10.25
C VAL A 49 -0.62 10.68 -9.91
N GLN A 50 -0.02 10.06 -10.92
CA GLN A 50 0.95 9.01 -10.72
C GLN A 50 2.15 9.56 -9.94
N GLN A 51 2.40 8.98 -8.77
CA GLN A 51 3.54 9.34 -7.92
C GLN A 51 4.65 8.31 -8.12
N THR A 52 5.89 8.77 -8.05
CA THR A 52 7.06 7.90 -7.91
C THR A 52 7.71 8.26 -6.60
N ALA A 53 7.91 7.27 -5.75
CA ALA A 53 8.44 7.53 -4.44
C ALA A 53 9.90 8.00 -4.50
N PRO A 54 10.36 8.74 -3.49
CA PRO A 54 11.70 9.30 -3.50
C PRO A 54 12.74 8.19 -3.43
N ILE A 55 13.72 8.21 -4.34
CA ILE A 55 14.76 7.16 -4.41
C ILE A 55 15.57 7.01 -3.10
N ARG A 56 15.65 8.07 -2.29
CA ARG A 56 16.26 8.05 -0.95
C ARG A 56 15.47 7.25 0.08
N ALA A 57 14.20 6.91 -0.19
CA ALA A 57 13.42 6.01 0.64
C ALA A 57 13.72 4.53 0.36
N MET A 58 14.28 4.24 -0.81
CA MET A 58 14.36 2.91 -1.39
C MET A 58 15.67 2.22 -1.03
N ASP A 59 15.59 0.90 -0.90
CA ASP A 59 16.74 0.01 -0.82
C ASP A 59 17.57 0.18 -2.10
N PRO A 60 18.86 0.57 -2.00
CA PRO A 60 19.73 0.72 -3.17
C PRO A 60 19.96 -0.60 -3.94
N THR A 61 19.66 -1.74 -3.32
CA THR A 61 19.71 -3.07 -3.96
C THR A 61 18.34 -3.51 -4.51
N GLY A 62 17.30 -2.70 -4.31
CA GLY A 62 15.94 -2.95 -4.78
C GLY A 62 15.79 -2.83 -6.29
N THR A 63 14.66 -3.30 -6.82
CA THR A 63 14.36 -3.23 -8.26
C THR A 63 13.54 -1.98 -8.55
N PRO A 64 13.88 -1.17 -9.58
CA PRO A 64 13.13 0.06 -9.90
C PRO A 64 11.62 -0.14 -10.11
N ALA A 65 11.20 -1.32 -10.59
CA ALA A 65 9.79 -1.66 -10.74
C ALA A 65 9.00 -1.66 -9.41
N ASN A 66 9.68 -1.89 -8.29
CA ASN A 66 9.08 -1.93 -6.95
C ASN A 66 9.01 -0.53 -6.30
N PHE A 67 9.65 0.48 -6.90
CA PHE A 67 9.67 1.87 -6.39
C PHE A 67 8.45 2.69 -6.87
N VAL A 68 7.52 2.02 -7.54
CA VAL A 68 6.28 2.59 -8.05
C VAL A 68 5.14 2.05 -7.22
N TRP A 69 4.14 2.89 -6.97
CA TRP A 69 2.91 2.45 -6.31
C TRP A 69 2.22 1.39 -7.15
N THR A 70 1.72 0.36 -6.47
CA THR A 70 0.95 -0.73 -7.07
C THR A 70 -0.40 -0.83 -6.40
N TYR A 71 -1.36 -1.45 -7.07
CA TYR A 71 -2.71 -1.67 -6.56
C TYR A 71 -3.04 -3.14 -6.57
N ASN A 72 -3.32 -3.72 -5.41
CA ASN A 72 -3.73 -5.11 -5.25
C ASN A 72 -5.16 -5.17 -4.68
N LYS A 73 -6.01 -6.01 -5.27
CA LYS A 73 -7.42 -6.21 -4.92
C LYS A 73 -7.67 -7.51 -4.15
N LEU A 74 -6.62 -8.30 -3.91
CA LEU A 74 -6.67 -9.67 -3.39
C LEU A 74 -5.99 -9.75 -2.01
N VAL A 75 -6.27 -8.79 -1.13
CA VAL A 75 -5.62 -8.71 0.19
C VAL A 75 -6.66 -8.82 1.29
N LYS A 76 -6.49 -9.76 2.21
CA LYS A 76 -7.39 -9.94 3.36
C LYS A 76 -6.67 -9.50 4.62
N ILE A 77 -7.15 -8.49 5.34
CA ILE A 77 -6.49 -8.02 6.57
C ILE A 77 -7.40 -8.25 7.76
N ASN A 78 -6.91 -8.98 8.75
CA ASN A 78 -7.66 -9.21 9.98
C ASN A 78 -8.05 -7.89 10.68
N GLY A 79 -9.34 -7.75 10.97
CA GLY A 79 -9.90 -6.57 11.65
C GLY A 79 -10.13 -5.37 10.71
N ILE A 80 -10.07 -5.56 9.40
CA ILE A 80 -10.43 -4.58 8.37
C ILE A 80 -11.41 -5.24 7.42
N GLY A 81 -12.52 -4.56 7.10
CA GLY A 81 -13.57 -5.14 6.26
C GLY A 81 -14.16 -6.43 6.86
N ILE A 82 -14.48 -7.37 5.98
CA ILE A 82 -14.98 -8.71 6.26
C ILE A 82 -13.88 -9.69 5.86
N ASP A 83 -13.33 -10.43 6.83
CA ASP A 83 -12.17 -11.33 6.63
C ASP A 83 -12.36 -12.41 5.54
N ALA A 84 -13.60 -12.63 5.07
CA ALA A 84 -13.92 -13.55 3.98
C ALA A 84 -13.74 -12.93 2.57
N ILE A 85 -13.71 -11.60 2.46
CA ILE A 85 -13.69 -10.85 1.20
C ILE A 85 -12.35 -10.11 1.08
N ASP A 86 -11.85 -9.99 -0.14
CA ASP A 86 -10.59 -9.27 -0.39
C ASP A 86 -10.81 -7.75 -0.36
N ASP A 87 -10.06 -7.09 0.52
CA ASP A 87 -9.82 -5.67 0.54
C ASP A 87 -8.93 -5.26 -0.64
N SER A 88 -8.96 -3.97 -0.95
CA SER A 88 -8.08 -3.40 -1.95
C SER A 88 -7.09 -2.44 -1.30
N VAL A 89 -5.81 -2.64 -1.61
CA VAL A 89 -4.69 -1.89 -1.04
C VAL A 89 -3.84 -1.29 -2.14
N ILE A 90 -3.28 -0.12 -1.88
CA ILE A 90 -2.11 0.36 -2.60
C ILE A 90 -0.86 -0.01 -1.81
N SER A 91 0.21 -0.36 -2.50
CA SER A 91 1.46 -0.72 -1.85
C SER A 91 2.67 -0.19 -2.59
N ILE A 92 3.76 -0.03 -1.84
CA ILE A 92 5.07 0.29 -2.38
C ILE A 92 6.14 -0.55 -1.69
N GLY A 93 7.05 -1.08 -2.49
CA GLY A 93 8.03 -2.07 -2.06
C GLY A 93 9.47 -1.60 -2.08
N ASP A 94 10.36 -2.48 -1.64
CA ASP A 94 11.80 -2.23 -1.52
C ASP A 94 12.12 -0.94 -0.73
N LEU A 95 11.38 -0.64 0.32
CA LEU A 95 11.74 0.45 1.24
C LEU A 95 12.99 0.07 2.05
N THR A 96 13.75 1.06 2.50
CA THR A 96 14.77 0.81 3.54
C THR A 96 14.11 0.52 4.89
N GLY A 97 14.74 -0.32 5.71
CA GLY A 97 14.24 -0.63 7.06
C GLY A 97 14.09 0.62 7.94
N ASP A 98 14.97 1.61 7.80
CA ASP A 98 14.88 2.89 8.53
C ASP A 98 13.62 3.67 8.17
N VAL A 99 13.27 3.72 6.88
CA VAL A 99 12.06 4.40 6.41
C VAL A 99 10.83 3.67 6.90
N CYS A 100 10.83 2.34 6.83
CA CYS A 100 9.73 1.51 7.30
C CYS A 100 9.44 1.72 8.80
N ARG A 101 10.50 1.75 9.62
CA ARG A 101 10.40 2.05 11.06
C ARG A 101 9.91 3.46 11.32
N SER A 102 10.41 4.44 10.57
CA SER A 102 9.95 5.82 10.67
C SER A 102 8.48 5.97 10.30
N ILE A 103 7.98 5.25 9.29
CA ILE A 103 6.55 5.26 8.91
C ILE A 103 5.70 4.73 10.07
N ASN A 104 6.06 3.58 10.63
CA ASN A 104 5.29 2.97 11.72
C ASN A 104 5.30 3.85 12.99
N ASN A 105 6.44 4.46 13.32
CA ASN A 105 6.53 5.42 14.42
C ASN A 105 5.63 6.63 14.19
N MET A 106 5.59 7.18 12.97
CA MET A 106 4.72 8.33 12.66
C MET A 106 3.23 7.98 12.72
N LEU A 107 2.83 6.78 12.30
CA LEU A 107 1.42 6.36 12.29
C LEU A 107 0.90 5.94 13.66
N TYR A 108 1.72 5.19 14.42
CA TYR A 108 1.26 4.47 15.61
C TYR A 108 2.10 4.75 16.86
N ASN A 109 3.01 5.72 16.79
CA ASN A 109 3.93 6.05 17.88
C ASN A 109 4.73 4.82 18.39
N THR A 110 5.01 3.86 17.50
CA THR A 110 5.83 2.69 17.80
C THR A 110 7.29 3.07 17.94
N ASP A 111 8.07 2.37 18.74
CA ASP A 111 9.51 2.59 18.86
C ASP A 111 10.20 2.51 17.47
N VAL A 112 11.00 3.52 17.11
CA VAL A 112 11.77 3.57 15.86
C VAL A 112 12.87 2.50 15.78
N SER A 113 13.22 1.89 16.90
CA SER A 113 14.14 0.76 16.97
C SER A 113 13.44 -0.59 16.78
N ALA A 114 12.11 -0.64 16.93
CA ALA A 114 11.35 -1.87 16.74
C ALA A 114 11.45 -2.34 15.30
N THR A 115 11.69 -3.64 15.11
CA THR A 115 11.60 -4.25 13.78
C THR A 115 10.17 -4.12 13.26
N PRO A 116 9.97 -3.70 12.00
CA PRO A 116 8.66 -3.77 11.37
C PRO A 116 8.12 -5.19 11.46
N MET A 117 6.80 -5.31 11.59
CA MET A 117 6.14 -6.60 11.78
C MET A 117 6.46 -7.53 10.62
N ASN A 118 6.97 -8.72 10.96
CA ASN A 118 7.26 -9.78 10.01
C ASN A 118 5.98 -10.51 9.59
N GLY A 119 6.01 -11.06 8.38
CA GLY A 119 5.27 -12.29 8.08
C GLY A 119 4.03 -12.12 7.22
N VAL A 120 4.14 -11.37 6.13
CA VAL A 120 3.04 -11.23 5.18
C VAL A 120 3.56 -11.32 3.75
N GLY A 121 3.08 -12.31 2.99
CA GLY A 121 3.31 -12.44 1.54
C GLY A 121 4.78 -12.35 1.11
N SER A 122 5.02 -12.37 -0.18
CA SER A 122 6.27 -11.94 -0.81
C SER A 122 6.12 -10.52 -1.35
N LEU A 123 7.23 -9.86 -1.67
CA LEU A 123 7.18 -8.57 -2.36
C LEU A 123 6.39 -8.65 -3.69
N ALA A 124 6.47 -9.77 -4.39
CA ALA A 124 5.74 -10.00 -5.64
C ALA A 124 4.22 -10.02 -5.43
N ASP A 125 3.74 -10.59 -4.32
CA ASP A 125 2.32 -10.61 -4.00
C ASP A 125 1.80 -9.18 -3.82
N PHE A 126 2.55 -8.32 -3.12
CA PHE A 126 2.21 -6.90 -2.95
C PHE A 126 2.19 -6.12 -4.29
N ALA A 127 3.03 -6.51 -5.24
CA ALA A 127 3.03 -5.95 -6.59
C ALA A 127 1.83 -6.40 -7.46
N GLY A 128 0.88 -7.15 -6.89
CA GLY A 128 -0.35 -7.60 -7.57
C GLY A 128 -0.22 -8.94 -8.28
N ALA A 129 0.86 -9.70 -8.05
CA ALA A 129 1.06 -11.02 -8.65
C ALA A 129 0.27 -12.14 -7.94
N GLY A 130 -0.24 -11.89 -6.73
CA GLY A 130 -0.85 -12.92 -5.89
C GLY A 130 -1.80 -12.36 -4.84
N ALA A 131 -2.58 -13.27 -4.25
CA ALA A 131 -3.43 -12.97 -3.10
C ALA A 131 -2.59 -12.97 -1.81
N ILE A 132 -2.88 -12.04 -0.92
CA ILE A 132 -2.22 -11.90 0.37
C ILE A 132 -3.25 -12.17 1.45
N ASP A 133 -3.10 -13.29 2.16
CA ASP A 133 -3.93 -13.63 3.30
C ASP A 133 -3.25 -13.21 4.61
N MET A 134 -3.78 -12.15 5.22
CA MET A 134 -3.42 -11.63 6.53
C MET A 134 -4.57 -11.83 7.54
N SER A 135 -5.49 -12.76 7.32
CA SER A 135 -6.61 -13.02 8.25
C SER A 135 -6.17 -13.65 9.58
N SER A 136 -4.96 -14.21 9.67
CA SER A 136 -4.43 -14.69 10.94
C SER A 136 -4.04 -13.53 11.86
N ASN A 137 -4.44 -13.56 13.13
CA ASN A 137 -4.06 -12.53 14.12
C ASN A 137 -2.54 -12.33 14.13
N LEU A 138 -2.08 -11.11 13.81
CA LEU A 138 -0.68 -10.72 13.99
C LEU A 138 -0.62 -9.56 14.99
N PRO A 139 0.01 -9.76 16.16
CA PRO A 139 0.13 -8.71 17.18
C PRO A 139 0.70 -7.42 16.60
N GLY A 140 -0.03 -6.33 16.80
CA GLY A 140 0.36 -4.99 16.37
C GLY A 140 -0.04 -4.61 14.95
N ARG A 141 -0.66 -5.50 14.15
CA ARG A 141 -1.16 -5.24 12.79
C ARG A 141 -2.68 -5.13 12.73
N ASP A 142 -3.38 -5.95 13.51
CA ASP A 142 -4.84 -6.10 13.39
C ASP A 142 -5.57 -4.75 13.53
N GLY A 143 -6.50 -4.49 12.60
CA GLY A 143 -7.27 -3.24 12.52
C GLY A 143 -6.51 -2.02 11.97
N LYS A 144 -5.30 -2.18 11.44
CA LYS A 144 -4.49 -1.07 10.88
C LYS A 144 -4.64 -0.96 9.36
N THR A 145 -5.33 0.08 8.91
CA THR A 145 -5.57 0.36 7.48
C THR A 145 -4.35 0.82 6.71
N ASP A 146 -3.26 1.18 7.39
CA ASP A 146 -1.96 1.36 6.76
C ASP A 146 -0.83 1.00 7.71
N LEU A 147 0.23 0.43 7.14
CA LEU A 147 1.38 -0.03 7.92
C LEU A 147 2.55 -0.34 7.01
N CYS A 148 3.76 -0.19 7.52
CA CYS A 148 4.94 -0.77 6.92
C CYS A 148 5.32 -2.11 7.57
N VAL A 149 5.49 -3.14 6.76
CA VAL A 149 5.73 -4.53 7.17
C VAL A 149 6.99 -5.08 6.51
N THR A 150 7.50 -6.17 7.08
CA THR A 150 8.54 -6.99 6.47
C THR A 150 7.90 -8.21 5.82
N THR A 151 8.12 -8.38 4.53
CA THR A 151 7.66 -9.53 3.74
C THR A 151 8.46 -10.79 4.06
N SER A 152 7.95 -11.95 3.65
CA SER A 152 8.61 -13.26 3.89
C SER A 152 9.99 -13.39 3.22
N ASP A 153 10.25 -12.64 2.15
CA ASP A 153 11.52 -12.53 1.45
C ASP A 153 12.45 -11.42 2.01
N GLY A 154 12.12 -10.87 3.18
CA GLY A 154 12.97 -9.94 3.92
C GLY A 154 12.97 -8.52 3.35
N LYS A 155 11.97 -8.17 2.54
CA LYS A 155 11.80 -6.83 1.97
C LYS A 155 10.83 -6.01 2.80
N TYR A 156 10.93 -4.69 2.71
CA TYR A 156 10.03 -3.79 3.41
C TYR A 156 8.99 -3.22 2.45
N VAL A 157 7.73 -3.36 2.83
CA VAL A 157 6.58 -2.89 2.05
C VAL A 157 5.71 -2.00 2.92
N TYR A 158 5.35 -0.84 2.41
CA TYR A 158 4.28 -0.04 2.97
C TYR A 158 3.00 -0.28 2.17
N PHE A 159 1.89 -0.54 2.86
CA PHE A 159 0.58 -0.63 2.24
C PHE A 159 -0.41 0.32 2.90
N LYS A 160 -1.44 0.67 2.14
CA LYS A 160 -2.61 1.43 2.59
C LYS A 160 -3.87 0.87 1.96
N VAL A 161 -4.86 0.57 2.79
CA VAL A 161 -6.19 0.14 2.37
C VAL A 161 -6.91 1.32 1.73
N VAL A 162 -7.43 1.10 0.52
CA VAL A 162 -8.22 2.07 -0.25
C VAL A 162 -9.68 1.66 -0.36
N VAL A 163 -9.97 0.36 -0.23
CA VAL A 163 -11.34 -0.18 -0.16
C VAL A 163 -11.37 -1.28 0.88
N GLU A 164 -12.25 -1.09 1.86
CA GLU A 164 -12.61 -2.09 2.87
C GLU A 164 -13.86 -2.82 2.33
N LYS A 165 -13.86 -4.16 2.30
CA LYS A 165 -15.00 -4.93 1.78
C LYS A 165 -15.58 -5.90 2.79
#